data_AF-A0A2N1SEX0-F1
#
_entry.id   AF-A0A2N1SEX0-F1
#
_cell.length_a   1.000
_cell.length_b   1.000
_cell.length_c   1.000
_cell.angle_alpha   90.00
_cell.angle_beta   90.00
_cell.angle_gamma   90.00
#
_symmetry.space_group_name_H-M   'P 1'
#
loop_
_entity.id
_entity.type
_entity.pdbx_description
1 polymer ?
#
loop_
_entity_poly.entity_id
_entity_poly.type
_entity_poly.pdbx_seq_one_letter_code
_entity_poly.pdbx_strand_id
1 'polypeptide(L)'
;MNDAPTGMETMPTDDTGIVPEDERDDILREIEESIGKSRGSLNLESNSASSGAAIPAAVNAGALVLMALTLLIVPRIYDTGERRLVDPSTSDTYDSAGLYRALRREADERIEERETTIEALQEEYGRVLSEREALRENFDARLALKANELESGLRTAIEAERRRLASSDLADEAIETGLRDLEARLQDERAKELQAYEESLRAESASRERELAAAASRYGEELTRRTDPLTAEIELLMAQREMQRASERELSRRNDEAAAEIARLESERDGLAESRRRDRLEFSAFEARSRAEEAARLALRNRVEAMLDKPGETERGTGSDQAALGTRIDLMQAKVEARRIIAAEPVRSEYPDLAERLDRFFLYSEEEYRTAGRLAGIAEIAALIDAIAARRAPQEREAYDPALRPILESLLELLE
;
A
#
# COMPACT_ATOMS: atom_id res chain seq x y z
N MET A 1 0.41 -30.40 -26.31
CA MET A 1 1.28 -29.26 -25.98
C MET A 1 0.81 -28.10 -26.83
N ASN A 2 0.45 -26.99 -26.17
CA ASN A 2 -0.01 -25.70 -26.68
C ASN A 2 -1.41 -25.63 -27.31
N ASP A 3 -2.41 -25.45 -26.44
CA ASP A 3 -3.61 -24.66 -26.76
C ASP A 3 -3.45 -23.28 -26.10
N ALA A 4 -3.44 -22.24 -26.91
CA ALA A 4 -3.50 -20.84 -26.50
C ALA A 4 -4.87 -20.28 -26.92
N PRO A 5 -5.69 -19.72 -26.02
CA PRO A 5 -6.88 -18.99 -26.41
C PRO A 5 -6.51 -17.52 -26.69
N THR A 6 -6.61 -17.12 -27.95
CA THR A 6 -6.57 -15.70 -28.32
C THR A 6 -8.00 -15.16 -28.29
N GLY A 7 -8.30 -14.37 -27.25
CA GLY A 7 -9.49 -13.55 -27.19
C GLY A 7 -9.34 -12.29 -28.04
N MET A 8 -10.46 -11.85 -28.60
CA MET A 8 -10.82 -10.44 -28.80
C MET A 8 -12.33 -10.40 -29.06
N GLU A 9 -13.10 -10.49 -27.98
CA GLU A 9 -14.53 -10.17 -27.99
C GLU A 9 -14.63 -8.66 -27.76
N THR A 10 -15.01 -7.96 -28.82
CA THR A 10 -15.16 -6.51 -28.88
C THR A 10 -16.29 -6.09 -27.95
N MET A 11 -15.99 -5.17 -27.02
CA MET A 11 -17.01 -4.49 -26.23
C MET A 11 -18.02 -3.76 -27.13
N PRO A 12 -19.33 -3.88 -26.86
CA PRO A 12 -20.31 -2.99 -27.46
C PRO A 12 -20.17 -1.60 -26.83
N THR A 13 -19.81 -0.63 -27.66
CA THR A 13 -19.98 0.80 -27.35
C THR A 13 -21.42 1.18 -27.67
N ASP A 14 -22.32 1.15 -26.68
CA ASP A 14 -23.56 1.93 -26.70
C ASP A 14 -23.15 3.39 -26.60
N ASP A 15 -23.17 4.14 -27.70
CA ASP A 15 -24.36 4.69 -28.37
C ASP A 15 -25.15 5.61 -27.44
N THR A 16 -25.02 6.89 -27.75
CA THR A 16 -25.58 8.02 -27.04
C THR A 16 -27.09 7.88 -26.94
N GLY A 17 -27.62 7.93 -25.70
CA GLY A 17 -29.03 7.76 -25.36
C GLY A 17 -30.01 8.60 -26.18
N ILE A 18 -30.41 8.05 -27.32
CA ILE A 18 -31.60 8.42 -28.05
C ILE A 18 -32.55 7.25 -27.83
N VAL A 19 -33.49 7.45 -26.90
CA VAL A 19 -34.61 6.53 -26.67
C VAL A 19 -35.25 6.23 -28.03
N PRO A 20 -35.38 4.94 -28.43
CA PRO A 20 -36.03 4.54 -29.67
C PRO A 20 -37.40 5.21 -29.79
N GLU A 21 -37.79 5.67 -30.99
CA GLU A 21 -39.08 6.37 -31.19
C GLU A 21 -40.27 5.53 -30.68
N ASP A 22 -40.16 4.20 -30.78
CA ASP A 22 -41.16 3.24 -30.32
C ASP A 22 -41.35 3.28 -28.79
N GLU A 23 -40.27 3.42 -28.01
CA GLU A 23 -40.34 3.54 -26.55
C GLU A 23 -40.87 4.92 -26.12
N ARG A 24 -40.63 5.96 -26.91
CA ARG A 24 -41.19 7.30 -26.66
C ARG A 24 -42.71 7.30 -26.77
N ASP A 25 -43.27 6.61 -27.76
CA ASP A 25 -44.71 6.54 -27.96
C ASP A 25 -45.42 5.72 -26.88
N ASP A 26 -44.77 4.69 -26.34
CA ASP A 26 -45.29 3.92 -25.21
C ASP A 26 -45.26 4.72 -23.90
N ILE A 27 -44.17 5.45 -23.64
CA ILE A 27 -44.07 6.34 -22.47
C ILE A 27 -45.12 7.47 -22.53
N LEU A 28 -45.34 8.06 -23.71
CA LEU A 28 -46.37 9.10 -23.87
C LEU A 28 -47.78 8.55 -23.64
N ARG A 29 -48.05 7.31 -24.05
CA ARG A 29 -49.35 6.65 -23.84
C ARG A 29 -49.60 6.36 -22.35
N GLU A 30 -48.58 5.94 -21.62
CA GLU A 30 -48.67 5.68 -20.17
C GLU A 30 -48.86 6.98 -19.36
N ILE A 31 -48.24 8.09 -19.80
CA ILE A 31 -48.46 9.42 -19.24
C ILE A 31 -49.89 9.90 -19.51
N GLU A 32 -50.43 9.73 -20.72
CA GLU A 32 -51.81 10.10 -21.02
C GLU A 32 -52.83 9.24 -20.27
N GLU A 33 -52.56 7.94 -20.08
CA GLU A 33 -53.43 7.06 -19.31
C GLU A 33 -53.44 7.43 -17.81
N SER A 34 -52.30 7.78 -17.24
CA SER A 34 -52.19 8.21 -15.84
C SER A 34 -52.85 9.57 -15.60
N ILE A 35 -52.74 10.53 -16.54
CA ILE A 35 -53.45 11.81 -16.46
C ILE A 35 -54.96 11.64 -16.67
N GLY A 36 -55.38 10.72 -17.54
CA GLY A 36 -56.79 10.38 -17.78
C GLY A 36 -57.47 9.77 -16.54
N LYS A 37 -56.80 8.87 -15.82
CA LYS A 37 -57.31 8.26 -14.58
C LYS A 37 -57.35 9.24 -13.40
N SER A 38 -56.48 10.25 -13.37
CA SER A 38 -56.46 11.24 -12.28
C SER A 38 -57.47 12.39 -12.43
N ARG A 39 -58.25 12.44 -13.53
CA ARG A 39 -59.39 13.37 -13.69
C ARG A 39 -60.74 12.77 -13.29
N GLY A 40 -60.73 11.69 -12.51
CA GLY A 40 -61.92 11.15 -11.83
C GLY A 40 -62.58 12.23 -10.98
N SER A 41 -63.82 12.57 -11.34
CA SER A 41 -64.69 13.58 -10.74
C SER A 41 -64.60 13.63 -9.22
N LEU A 42 -63.99 14.69 -8.70
CA LEU A 42 -64.14 15.15 -7.32
C LEU A 42 -65.59 15.62 -7.10
N ASN A 43 -66.51 14.68 -6.91
CA ASN A 43 -67.80 14.95 -6.27
C ASN A 43 -67.54 15.16 -4.77
N LEU A 44 -67.17 16.40 -4.41
CA LEU A 44 -67.25 16.85 -3.02
C LEU A 44 -68.72 17.09 -2.69
N GLU A 45 -69.35 16.07 -2.12
CA GLU A 45 -70.60 16.23 -1.42
C GLU A 45 -70.34 17.07 -0.16
N SER A 46 -70.77 18.32 -0.24
CA SER A 46 -70.56 19.37 0.73
C SER A 46 -71.40 19.14 1.98
N ASN A 47 -70.75 18.93 3.12
CA ASN A 47 -71.32 19.23 4.44
C ASN A 47 -70.21 19.64 5.40
N SER A 48 -69.98 20.95 5.50
CA SER A 48 -69.74 21.68 6.76
C SER A 48 -69.18 23.07 6.43
N ALA A 49 -69.98 24.08 6.71
CA ALA A 49 -69.60 25.47 6.64
C ALA A 49 -68.62 25.80 7.76
N SER A 50 -67.32 25.86 7.45
CA SER A 50 -66.37 26.66 8.21
C SER A 50 -65.36 27.32 7.26
N SER A 51 -64.99 28.55 7.60
CA SER A 51 -64.49 29.59 6.70
C SER A 51 -63.19 29.24 5.95
N GLY A 52 -63.22 29.39 4.62
CA GLY A 52 -62.10 29.19 3.68
C GLY A 52 -60.99 30.25 3.74
N ALA A 53 -60.51 30.58 4.94
CA ALA A 53 -59.35 31.48 5.14
C ALA A 53 -58.14 30.76 5.76
N ALA A 54 -58.29 29.53 6.27
CA ALA A 54 -57.24 28.84 7.00
C ALA A 54 -56.12 28.27 6.11
N ILE A 55 -56.45 27.77 4.91
CA ILE A 55 -55.48 27.12 4.02
C ILE A 55 -54.43 28.12 3.46
N PRO A 56 -54.80 29.30 2.93
CA PRO A 56 -53.81 30.28 2.47
C PRO A 56 -52.92 30.81 3.61
N ALA A 57 -53.48 30.94 4.81
CA ALA A 57 -52.74 31.39 5.98
C ALA A 57 -51.69 30.38 6.43
N ALA A 58 -52.01 29.07 6.39
CA ALA A 58 -51.06 28.01 6.72
C ALA A 58 -49.88 27.95 5.74
N VAL A 59 -50.14 28.13 4.44
CA VAL A 59 -49.09 28.17 3.40
C VAL A 59 -48.15 29.36 3.60
N ASN A 60 -48.71 30.56 3.86
CA ASN A 60 -47.90 31.75 4.11
C ASN A 60 -47.09 31.65 5.42
N ALA A 61 -47.65 31.05 6.45
CA ALA A 61 -46.93 30.78 7.69
C ALA A 61 -45.76 29.79 7.47
N GLY A 62 -45.98 28.74 6.68
CA GLY A 62 -44.92 27.80 6.30
C GLY A 62 -43.76 28.46 5.54
N ALA A 63 -44.07 29.35 4.60
CA ALA A 63 -43.05 30.08 3.84
C ALA A 63 -42.19 31.00 4.73
N LEU A 64 -42.79 31.66 5.72
CA LEU A 64 -42.07 32.51 6.67
C LEU A 64 -41.15 31.70 7.59
N VAL A 65 -41.58 30.51 8.03
CA VAL A 65 -40.74 29.60 8.82
C VAL A 65 -39.55 29.11 8.00
N LEU A 66 -39.76 28.77 6.72
CA LEU A 66 -38.68 28.36 5.80
C LEU A 66 -37.67 29.50 5.54
N MET A 67 -38.15 30.73 5.32
CA MET A 67 -37.25 31.89 5.19
C MET A 67 -36.44 32.14 6.46
N ALA A 68 -37.08 32.08 7.63
CA ALA A 68 -36.39 32.25 8.91
C ALA A 68 -35.35 31.15 9.17
N LEU A 69 -35.66 29.90 8.81
CA LEU A 69 -34.72 28.79 8.91
C LEU A 69 -33.51 28.97 7.97
N THR A 70 -33.76 29.45 6.75
CA THR A 70 -32.71 29.70 5.75
C THR A 70 -31.77 30.82 6.20
N LEU A 71 -32.32 31.92 6.76
CA LEU A 71 -31.55 33.02 7.33
C LEU A 71 -30.70 32.60 8.54
N LEU A 72 -31.08 31.54 9.26
CA LEU A 72 -30.35 31.04 10.42
C LEU A 72 -29.25 30.04 10.05
N ILE A 73 -29.44 29.26 8.98
CA ILE A 73 -28.47 28.25 8.52
C ILE A 73 -27.34 28.88 7.69
N VAL A 74 -27.65 29.83 6.80
CA VAL A 74 -26.66 30.41 5.86
C VAL A 74 -25.45 31.03 6.56
N PRO A 75 -25.57 31.87 7.60
CA PRO A 75 -24.39 32.47 8.27
C PRO A 75 -23.49 31.41 8.90
N ARG A 76 -24.09 30.32 9.41
CA ARG A 76 -23.35 29.26 10.11
C ARG A 76 -22.47 28.44 9.17
N ILE A 77 -22.89 28.28 7.92
CA ILE A 77 -22.11 27.60 6.88
C ILE A 77 -20.98 28.51 6.37
N TYR A 78 -21.22 29.81 6.23
CA TYR A 78 -20.24 30.75 5.69
C TYR A 78 -19.15 31.18 6.69
N ASP A 79 -19.46 31.31 7.99
CA ASP A 79 -18.45 31.69 9.01
C ASP A 79 -17.32 30.64 9.18
N THR A 80 -17.56 29.39 8.74
CA THR A 80 -16.56 28.33 8.78
C THR A 80 -15.54 28.46 7.64
N GLY A 81 -15.87 29.18 6.56
CA GLY A 81 -15.02 29.34 5.38
C GLY A 81 -14.00 30.47 5.46
N GLU A 82 -14.33 31.60 6.07
CA GLU A 82 -13.49 32.81 5.99
C GLU A 82 -12.33 32.85 7.00
N ARG A 83 -12.39 32.11 8.11
CA ARG A 83 -11.27 32.05 9.07
C ARG A 83 -10.11 31.15 8.62
N ARG A 84 -10.25 30.40 7.52
CA ARG A 84 -9.25 29.43 7.04
C ARG A 84 -8.37 29.95 5.88
N LEU A 85 -8.57 31.18 5.43
CA LEU A 85 -7.89 31.75 4.25
C LEU A 85 -6.69 32.68 4.56
N VAL A 86 -6.25 32.79 5.82
CA VAL A 86 -5.19 33.76 6.22
C VAL A 86 -3.93 33.10 6.80
N ASP A 87 -3.68 31.82 6.56
CA ASP A 87 -2.35 31.25 6.84
C ASP A 87 -1.90 30.19 5.81
N PRO A 88 -1.23 30.58 4.71
CA PRO A 88 -0.84 29.68 3.63
C PRO A 88 0.43 28.85 3.89
N SER A 89 0.88 28.68 5.14
CA SER A 89 2.20 28.09 5.42
C SER A 89 2.24 26.80 6.25
N THR A 90 1.09 26.28 6.70
CA THR A 90 0.99 24.91 7.24
C THR A 90 0.10 24.08 6.34
N SER A 91 0.71 23.39 5.38
CA SER A 91 0.06 22.41 4.52
C SER A 91 -0.49 21.24 5.36
N ASP A 92 -1.77 21.37 5.73
CA ASP A 92 -2.66 20.39 6.37
C ASP A 92 -2.76 19.10 5.54
N THR A 93 -1.69 18.30 5.54
CA THR A 93 -1.71 16.91 5.02
C THR A 93 -2.38 15.95 6.02
N TYR A 94 -2.96 16.48 7.11
CA TYR A 94 -3.34 15.72 8.30
C TYR A 94 -4.85 15.46 8.51
N ASP A 95 -5.75 15.90 7.63
CA ASP A 95 -7.21 15.73 7.88
C ASP A 95 -7.96 14.86 6.85
N SER A 96 -7.29 14.35 5.80
CA SER A 96 -7.92 13.41 4.86
C SER A 96 -8.34 12.11 5.55
N ALA A 97 -7.53 11.60 6.48
CA ALA A 97 -7.85 10.44 7.29
C ALA A 97 -9.05 10.68 8.22
N GLY A 98 -9.27 11.92 8.68
CA GLY A 98 -10.44 12.32 9.46
C GLY A 98 -11.71 12.25 8.62
N LEU A 99 -11.66 12.79 7.40
CA LEU A 99 -12.76 12.77 6.44
C LEU A 99 -13.21 11.34 6.08
N TYR A 100 -12.27 10.43 5.77
CA TYR A 100 -12.63 9.04 5.44
C TYR A 100 -13.30 8.31 6.61
N ARG A 101 -12.86 8.57 7.85
CA ARG A 101 -13.49 8.00 9.04
C ARG A 101 -14.89 8.57 9.27
N ALA A 102 -15.08 9.86 9.03
CA ALA A 102 -16.39 10.50 9.13
C ALA A 102 -17.35 9.97 8.08
N LEU A 103 -16.93 9.89 6.82
CA LEU A 103 -17.73 9.36 5.72
C LEU A 103 -18.11 7.88 5.96
N ARG A 104 -17.17 7.09 6.48
CA ARG A 104 -17.43 5.70 6.85
C ARG A 104 -18.44 5.59 7.99
N ARG A 105 -18.31 6.42 9.02
CA ARG A 105 -19.26 6.44 10.13
C ARG A 105 -20.65 6.82 9.65
N GLU A 106 -20.77 7.83 8.78
CA GLU A 106 -22.05 8.23 8.18
C GLU A 106 -22.65 7.12 7.32
N ALA A 107 -21.84 6.39 6.56
CA ALA A 107 -22.29 5.23 5.78
C ALA A 107 -22.78 4.09 6.69
N ASP A 108 -22.02 3.75 7.74
CA ASP A 108 -22.38 2.71 8.70
C ASP A 108 -23.70 3.10 9.44
N GLU A 109 -23.88 4.37 9.84
CA GLU A 109 -25.11 4.89 10.45
C GLU A 109 -26.32 4.82 9.50
N ARG A 110 -26.13 5.17 8.22
CA ARG A 110 -27.20 5.05 7.21
C ARG A 110 -27.59 3.60 6.92
N ILE A 111 -26.63 2.69 6.94
CA ILE A 111 -26.90 1.26 6.78
C ILE A 111 -27.75 0.77 7.95
N GLU A 112 -27.38 1.11 9.19
CA GLU A 112 -28.14 0.74 10.39
C GLU A 112 -29.57 1.32 10.38
N GLU A 113 -29.74 2.58 9.99
CA GLU A 113 -31.08 3.20 9.85
C GLU A 113 -31.94 2.48 8.79
N ARG A 114 -31.33 2.05 7.67
CA ARG A 114 -32.04 1.30 6.64
C ARG A 114 -32.37 -0.12 7.07
N GLU A 115 -31.46 -0.80 7.76
CA GLU A 115 -31.69 -2.15 8.30
C GLU A 115 -32.85 -2.15 9.30
N THR A 116 -32.86 -1.20 10.24
CA THR A 116 -33.99 -1.06 11.19
C THR A 116 -35.32 -0.77 10.49
N THR A 117 -35.30 0.00 9.40
CA THR A 117 -36.52 0.24 8.61
C THR A 117 -36.98 -1.01 7.85
N ILE A 118 -36.04 -1.79 7.31
CA ILE A 118 -36.34 -3.07 6.66
C ILE A 118 -36.96 -4.05 7.66
N GLU A 119 -36.42 -4.12 8.88
CA GLU A 119 -36.96 -4.96 9.95
C GLU A 119 -38.40 -4.55 10.32
N ALA A 120 -38.66 -3.25 10.47
CA ALA A 120 -40.01 -2.74 10.72
C ALA A 120 -41.00 -3.10 9.59
N LEU A 121 -40.58 -2.97 8.33
CA LEU A 121 -41.40 -3.37 7.17
C LEU A 121 -41.66 -4.88 7.13
N GLN A 122 -40.68 -5.70 7.49
CA GLN A 122 -40.86 -7.15 7.59
C GLN A 122 -41.86 -7.52 8.69
N GLU A 123 -41.83 -6.82 9.83
CA GLU A 123 -42.80 -7.01 10.90
C GLU A 123 -44.22 -6.62 10.45
N GLU A 124 -44.38 -5.46 9.80
CA GLU A 124 -45.67 -5.03 9.26
C GLU A 124 -46.22 -6.01 8.21
N TYR A 125 -45.36 -6.49 7.30
CA TYR A 125 -45.72 -7.51 6.33
C TYR A 125 -46.16 -8.82 7.00
N GLY A 126 -45.43 -9.27 8.02
CA GLY A 126 -45.79 -10.44 8.81
C GLY A 126 -47.14 -10.28 9.53
N ARG A 127 -47.42 -9.08 10.06
CA ARG A 127 -48.70 -8.74 10.69
C ARG A 127 -49.85 -8.85 9.70
N VAL A 128 -49.72 -8.28 8.50
CA VAL A 128 -50.76 -8.38 7.45
C VAL A 128 -51.06 -9.83 7.07
N LEU A 129 -50.04 -10.69 6.98
CA LEU A 129 -50.25 -12.11 6.72
C LEU A 129 -51.00 -12.81 7.86
N SER A 130 -50.67 -12.50 9.11
CA SER A 130 -51.36 -13.06 10.28
C SER A 130 -52.82 -12.60 10.37
N GLU A 131 -53.10 -11.32 10.05
CA GLU A 131 -54.46 -10.78 10.01
C GLU A 131 -55.31 -11.46 8.94
N ARG A 132 -54.70 -11.84 7.82
CA ARG A 132 -55.36 -12.57 6.75
C ARG A 132 -55.81 -13.96 7.18
N GLU A 133 -54.97 -14.67 7.93
CA GLU A 133 -55.32 -15.99 8.46
C GLU A 133 -56.40 -15.86 9.54
N ALA A 134 -56.24 -14.90 10.46
CA ALA A 134 -57.23 -14.62 11.51
C ALA A 134 -58.60 -14.22 10.93
N LEU A 135 -58.63 -13.51 9.79
CA LEU A 135 -59.87 -13.15 9.09
C LEU A 135 -60.63 -14.40 8.60
N ARG A 136 -59.92 -15.44 8.12
CA ARG A 136 -60.51 -16.69 7.66
C ARG A 136 -61.09 -17.50 8.81
N GLU A 137 -60.33 -17.64 9.89
CA GLU A 137 -60.82 -18.32 11.10
C GLU A 137 -62.04 -17.63 11.70
N ASN A 138 -62.04 -16.28 11.72
CA ASN A 138 -63.16 -15.48 12.21
C ASN A 138 -64.41 -15.64 11.33
N PHE A 139 -64.24 -15.69 10.00
CA PHE A 139 -65.32 -15.95 9.06
C PHE A 139 -66.05 -17.26 9.40
N ASP A 140 -65.31 -18.36 9.52
CA ASP A 140 -65.88 -19.68 9.82
C ASP A 140 -66.56 -19.71 11.20
N ALA A 141 -65.94 -19.09 12.21
CA ALA A 141 -66.50 -18.99 13.55
C ALA A 141 -67.83 -18.20 13.58
N ARG A 142 -67.92 -17.08 12.85
CA ARG A 142 -69.15 -16.27 12.76
C ARG A 142 -70.26 -17.03 12.03
N LEU A 143 -69.93 -17.75 10.97
CA LEU A 143 -70.88 -18.56 10.22
C LEU A 143 -71.43 -19.71 11.08
N ALA A 144 -70.56 -20.43 11.79
CA ALA A 144 -70.95 -21.50 12.71
C ALA A 144 -71.82 -20.98 13.87
N LEU A 145 -71.46 -19.82 14.45
CA LEU A 145 -72.25 -19.20 15.51
C LEU A 145 -73.67 -18.85 15.02
N LYS A 146 -73.79 -18.24 13.83
CA LYS A 146 -75.09 -17.90 13.25
C LYS A 146 -75.91 -19.15 12.93
N ALA A 147 -75.30 -20.20 12.39
CA ALA A 147 -75.97 -21.47 12.13
C ALA A 147 -76.55 -22.08 13.42
N ASN A 148 -75.77 -22.11 14.49
CA ASN A 148 -76.21 -22.61 15.80
C ASN A 148 -77.34 -21.73 16.40
N GLU A 149 -77.25 -20.41 16.26
CA GLU A 149 -78.30 -19.48 16.69
C GLU A 149 -79.62 -19.80 15.98
N LEU A 150 -79.60 -19.93 14.65
CA LEU A 150 -80.80 -20.23 13.85
C LEU A 150 -81.40 -21.60 14.19
N GLU A 151 -80.56 -22.62 14.40
CA GLU A 151 -81.01 -23.96 14.81
C GLU A 151 -81.65 -23.94 16.21
N SER A 152 -81.05 -23.23 17.17
CA SER A 152 -81.62 -23.10 18.52
C SER A 152 -82.96 -22.35 18.51
N GLY A 153 -83.08 -21.33 17.65
CA GLY A 153 -84.33 -20.58 17.43
C GLY A 153 -85.42 -21.45 16.82
N LEU A 154 -85.09 -22.31 15.85
CA LEU A 154 -86.01 -23.28 15.25
C LEU A 154 -86.58 -24.24 16.31
N ARG A 155 -85.71 -24.85 17.12
CA ARG A 155 -86.13 -25.78 18.19
C ARG A 155 -87.08 -25.11 19.18
N THR A 156 -86.75 -23.89 19.61
CA THR A 156 -87.58 -23.11 20.54
C THR A 156 -88.96 -22.79 19.94
N ALA A 157 -89.01 -22.40 18.65
CA ALA A 157 -90.27 -22.08 17.97
C ALA A 157 -91.17 -23.32 17.82
N ILE A 158 -90.61 -24.47 17.45
CA ILE A 158 -91.36 -25.74 17.33
C ILE A 158 -91.92 -26.16 18.70
N GLU A 159 -91.13 -26.08 19.76
CA GLU A 159 -91.60 -26.41 21.11
C GLU A 159 -92.73 -25.49 21.58
N ALA A 160 -92.64 -24.19 21.30
CA ALA A 160 -93.68 -23.23 21.64
C ALA A 160 -94.99 -23.53 20.90
N GLU A 161 -94.93 -23.82 19.59
CA GLU A 161 -96.13 -24.18 18.83
C GLU A 161 -96.70 -25.54 19.27
N ARG A 162 -95.85 -26.52 19.59
CA ARG A 162 -96.30 -27.80 20.15
C ARG A 162 -97.10 -27.61 21.43
N ARG A 163 -96.64 -26.74 22.35
CA ARG A 163 -97.38 -26.42 23.59
C ARG A 163 -98.70 -25.70 23.31
N ARG A 164 -98.71 -24.79 22.34
CA ARG A 164 -99.90 -24.06 21.91
C ARG A 164 -100.95 -25.02 21.32
N LEU A 165 -100.55 -25.89 20.39
CA LEU A 165 -101.45 -26.85 19.75
C LEU A 165 -101.98 -27.89 20.73
N ALA A 166 -101.18 -28.32 21.71
CA ALA A 166 -101.63 -29.21 22.77
C ALA A 166 -102.73 -28.60 23.67
N SER A 167 -102.87 -27.27 23.69
CA SER A 167 -103.91 -26.56 24.45
C SER A 167 -105.21 -26.32 23.66
N SER A 168 -105.17 -26.50 22.34
CA SER A 168 -106.36 -26.50 21.49
C SER A 168 -106.82 -27.95 21.32
N ASP A 169 -108.08 -28.28 21.64
CA ASP A 169 -108.71 -29.63 21.54
C ASP A 169 -108.78 -30.18 20.08
N LEU A 170 -107.66 -30.15 19.35
CA LEU A 170 -107.50 -30.69 18.01
C LEU A 170 -107.11 -32.17 18.10
N ALA A 171 -107.48 -32.95 17.08
CA ALA A 171 -107.02 -34.34 16.96
C ALA A 171 -105.50 -34.40 16.72
N ASP A 172 -104.83 -35.40 17.30
CA ASP A 172 -103.37 -35.57 17.26
C ASP A 172 -102.78 -35.53 15.83
N GLU A 173 -103.49 -36.11 14.85
CA GLU A 173 -103.06 -36.13 13.45
C GLU A 173 -103.00 -34.73 12.83
N ALA A 174 -103.92 -33.85 13.21
CA ALA A 174 -103.94 -32.45 12.75
C ALA A 174 -102.80 -31.64 13.39
N ILE A 175 -102.47 -31.93 14.65
CA ILE A 175 -101.34 -31.30 15.37
C ILE A 175 -100.02 -31.67 14.69
N GLU A 176 -99.79 -32.95 14.40
CA GLU A 176 -98.57 -33.44 13.75
C GLU A 176 -98.41 -32.87 12.34
N THR A 177 -99.49 -32.81 11.56
CA THR A 177 -99.46 -32.22 10.21
C THR A 177 -99.11 -30.73 10.27
N GLY A 178 -99.74 -29.99 11.19
CA GLY A 178 -99.45 -28.57 11.39
C GLY A 178 -98.01 -28.31 11.85
N LEU A 179 -97.46 -29.15 12.75
CA LEU A 179 -96.07 -29.04 13.20
C LEU A 179 -95.08 -29.30 12.06
N ARG A 180 -95.31 -30.30 11.20
CA ARG A 180 -94.44 -30.57 10.04
C ARG A 180 -94.47 -29.44 9.03
N ASP A 181 -95.65 -28.90 8.73
CA ASP A 181 -95.79 -27.77 7.81
C ASP A 181 -95.09 -26.52 8.35
N LEU A 182 -95.20 -26.25 9.65
CA LEU A 182 -94.50 -25.15 10.30
C LEU A 182 -92.99 -25.36 10.29
N GLU A 183 -92.52 -26.57 10.65
CA GLU A 183 -91.11 -26.92 10.64
C GLU A 183 -90.51 -26.73 9.24
N ALA A 184 -91.17 -27.22 8.20
CA ALA A 184 -90.71 -27.07 6.81
C ALA A 184 -90.62 -25.60 6.39
N ARG A 185 -91.61 -24.76 6.74
CA ARG A 185 -91.59 -23.33 6.44
C ARG A 185 -90.48 -22.60 7.18
N LEU A 186 -90.32 -22.86 8.48
CA LEU A 186 -89.27 -22.24 9.28
C LEU A 186 -87.88 -22.70 8.82
N GLN A 187 -87.71 -23.97 8.47
CA GLN A 187 -86.46 -24.47 7.90
C GLN A 187 -86.10 -23.75 6.59
N ASP A 188 -87.05 -23.56 5.67
CA ASP A 188 -86.83 -22.82 4.42
C ASP A 188 -86.48 -21.34 4.67
N GLU A 189 -87.20 -20.66 5.57
CA GLU A 189 -86.90 -19.27 5.95
C GLU A 189 -85.51 -19.12 6.56
N ARG A 190 -85.14 -20.03 7.47
CA ARG A 190 -83.82 -20.00 8.14
C ARG A 190 -82.69 -20.37 7.20
N ALA A 191 -82.91 -21.30 6.27
CA ALA A 191 -81.95 -21.62 5.22
C ALA A 191 -81.68 -20.38 4.34
N LYS A 192 -82.73 -19.64 3.96
CA LYS A 192 -82.58 -18.37 3.23
C LYS A 192 -81.86 -17.30 4.05
N GLU A 193 -82.15 -17.18 5.34
CA GLU A 193 -81.46 -16.26 6.25
C GLU A 193 -79.96 -16.60 6.36
N LEU A 194 -79.63 -17.87 6.52
CA LEU A 194 -78.25 -18.34 6.60
C LEU A 194 -77.50 -18.09 5.28
N GLN A 195 -78.13 -18.37 4.14
CA GLN A 195 -77.55 -18.11 2.82
C GLN A 195 -77.27 -16.61 2.61
N ALA A 196 -78.23 -15.74 2.93
CA ALA A 196 -78.05 -14.29 2.81
C ALA A 196 -76.94 -13.78 3.74
N TYR A 197 -76.83 -14.33 4.96
CA TYR A 197 -75.75 -14.01 5.88
C TYR A 197 -74.38 -14.46 5.34
N GLU A 198 -74.30 -15.67 4.79
CA GLU A 198 -73.09 -16.21 4.19
C GLU A 198 -72.63 -15.38 2.99
N GLU A 199 -73.54 -14.97 2.10
CA GLU A 199 -73.26 -14.09 0.96
C GLU A 199 -72.73 -12.72 1.42
N SER A 200 -73.37 -12.12 2.44
CA SER A 200 -72.93 -10.85 3.04
C SER A 200 -71.53 -10.96 3.65
N LEU A 201 -71.30 -12.01 4.44
CA LEU A 201 -70.01 -12.24 5.11
C LEU A 201 -68.91 -12.53 4.08
N ARG A 202 -69.21 -13.24 2.98
CA ARG A 202 -68.29 -13.49 1.87
C ARG A 202 -67.93 -12.20 1.14
N ALA A 203 -68.89 -11.31 0.93
CA ALA A 203 -68.62 -10.01 0.32
C ALA A 203 -67.71 -9.14 1.22
N GLU A 204 -67.96 -9.13 2.54
CA GLU A 204 -67.12 -8.44 3.52
C GLU A 204 -65.70 -9.02 3.55
N SER A 205 -65.57 -10.35 3.66
CA SER A 205 -64.25 -11.01 3.70
C SER A 205 -63.48 -10.82 2.40
N ALA A 206 -64.14 -10.92 1.25
CA ALA A 206 -63.50 -10.66 -0.05
C ALA A 206 -63.05 -9.21 -0.22
N SER A 207 -63.73 -8.24 0.39
CA SER A 207 -63.28 -6.83 0.41
C SER A 207 -62.01 -6.69 1.26
N ARG A 208 -62.05 -7.20 2.50
CA ARG A 208 -60.90 -7.12 3.41
C ARG A 208 -59.69 -7.91 2.90
N GLU A 209 -59.90 -9.09 2.30
CA GLU A 209 -58.82 -9.88 1.69
C GLU A 209 -58.14 -9.09 0.58
N ARG A 210 -58.89 -8.35 -0.24
CA ARG A 210 -58.33 -7.47 -1.28
C ARG A 210 -57.52 -6.32 -0.67
N GLU A 211 -58.01 -5.71 0.40
CA GLU A 211 -57.29 -4.64 1.11
C GLU A 211 -55.97 -5.16 1.72
N LEU A 212 -56.02 -6.31 2.40
CA LEU A 212 -54.83 -6.95 2.99
C LEU A 212 -53.86 -7.43 1.91
N ALA A 213 -54.34 -7.99 0.80
CA ALA A 213 -53.49 -8.38 -0.33
C ALA A 213 -52.80 -7.16 -0.98
N ALA A 214 -53.52 -6.04 -1.14
CA ALA A 214 -52.95 -4.80 -1.64
C ALA A 214 -51.94 -4.18 -0.65
N ALA A 215 -52.19 -4.29 0.66
CA ALA A 215 -51.20 -3.90 1.67
C ALA A 215 -49.93 -4.77 1.60
N ALA A 216 -50.09 -6.10 1.51
CA ALA A 216 -48.98 -7.03 1.39
C ALA A 216 -48.14 -6.77 0.13
N SER A 217 -48.76 -6.51 -1.03
CA SER A 217 -48.03 -6.15 -2.26
C SER A 217 -47.22 -4.87 -2.09
N ARG A 218 -47.83 -3.81 -1.53
CA ARG A 218 -47.15 -2.53 -1.30
C ARG A 218 -45.95 -2.68 -0.37
N TYR A 219 -46.10 -3.40 0.73
CA TYR A 219 -45.00 -3.65 1.66
C TYR A 219 -43.92 -4.52 1.04
N GLY A 220 -44.28 -5.54 0.26
CA GLY A 220 -43.32 -6.37 -0.47
C GLY A 220 -42.51 -5.56 -1.49
N GLU A 221 -43.18 -4.72 -2.28
CA GLU A 221 -42.54 -3.81 -3.23
C GLU A 221 -41.62 -2.80 -2.54
N GLU A 222 -42.07 -2.20 -1.42
CA GLU A 222 -41.24 -1.26 -0.66
C GLU A 222 -40.03 -1.95 -0.03
N LEU A 223 -40.20 -3.20 0.44
CA LEU A 223 -39.11 -4.01 0.97
C LEU A 223 -38.05 -4.25 -0.12
N THR A 224 -38.44 -4.76 -1.28
CA THR A 224 -37.52 -4.96 -2.42
C THR A 224 -36.83 -3.66 -2.81
N ARG A 225 -37.60 -2.57 -2.94
CA ARG A 225 -37.06 -1.25 -3.30
C ARG A 225 -36.02 -0.72 -2.32
N ARG A 226 -36.10 -1.07 -1.03
CA ARG A 226 -35.13 -0.65 0.00
C ARG A 226 -33.98 -1.64 0.17
N THR A 227 -34.23 -2.94 0.03
CA THR A 227 -33.21 -3.98 0.20
C THR A 227 -32.23 -4.04 -0.97
N ASP A 228 -32.69 -3.87 -2.21
CA ASP A 228 -31.82 -3.92 -3.40
C ASP A 228 -30.69 -2.86 -3.37
N PRO A 229 -30.96 -1.55 -3.16
CA PRO A 229 -29.90 -0.55 -3.11
C PRO A 229 -29.00 -0.72 -1.89
N LEU A 230 -29.52 -1.20 -0.76
CA LEU A 230 -28.71 -1.48 0.43
C LEU A 230 -27.71 -2.61 0.16
N THR A 231 -28.15 -3.67 -0.52
CA THR A 231 -27.30 -4.80 -0.90
C THR A 231 -26.18 -4.34 -1.84
N ALA A 232 -26.53 -3.55 -2.86
CA ALA A 232 -25.55 -2.99 -3.80
C ALA A 232 -24.55 -2.03 -3.11
N GLU A 233 -25.01 -1.22 -2.15
CA GLU A 233 -24.15 -0.32 -1.37
C GLU A 233 -23.19 -1.09 -0.46
N ILE A 234 -23.65 -2.16 0.20
CA ILE A 234 -22.80 -3.05 1.00
C ILE A 234 -21.73 -3.71 0.12
N GLU A 235 -22.11 -4.24 -1.05
CA GLU A 235 -21.16 -4.83 -2.00
C GLU A 235 -20.11 -3.81 -2.47
N LEU A 236 -20.52 -2.59 -2.81
CA LEU A 236 -19.62 -1.50 -3.18
C LEU A 236 -18.62 -1.17 -2.06
N LEU A 237 -19.10 -1.05 -0.81
CA LEU A 237 -18.25 -0.78 0.35
C LEU A 237 -17.28 -1.93 0.64
N MET A 238 -17.70 -3.19 0.43
CA MET A 238 -16.80 -4.34 0.54
C MET A 238 -15.71 -4.30 -0.53
N ALA A 239 -16.07 -4.07 -1.79
CA ALA A 239 -15.12 -3.94 -2.89
C ALA A 239 -14.12 -2.79 -2.63
N GLN A 240 -14.60 -1.65 -2.13
CA GLN A 240 -13.74 -0.52 -1.77
C GLN A 240 -12.76 -0.88 -0.64
N ARG A 241 -13.21 -1.61 0.39
CA ARG A 241 -12.35 -2.09 1.49
C ARG A 241 -11.28 -3.06 0.99
N GLU A 242 -11.63 -3.93 0.05
CA GLU A 242 -10.66 -4.86 -0.56
C GLU A 242 -9.61 -4.11 -1.38
N MET A 243 -10.03 -3.12 -2.19
CA MET A 243 -9.12 -2.26 -2.93
C MET A 243 -8.18 -1.49 -2.01
N GLN A 244 -8.68 -0.94 -0.90
CA GLN A 244 -7.85 -0.25 0.10
C GLN A 244 -6.84 -1.20 0.74
N ARG A 245 -7.25 -2.40 1.15
CA ARG A 245 -6.34 -3.41 1.72
C ARG A 245 -5.28 -3.85 0.70
N ALA A 246 -5.65 -3.97 -0.57
CA ALA A 246 -4.70 -4.27 -1.65
C ALA A 246 -3.67 -3.15 -1.80
N SER A 247 -4.12 -1.89 -1.82
CA SER A 247 -3.24 -0.71 -1.88
C SER A 247 -2.32 -0.61 -0.65
N GLU A 248 -2.81 -0.89 0.55
CA GLU A 248 -2.00 -0.89 1.79
C GLU A 248 -0.92 -1.97 1.74
N ARG A 249 -1.24 -3.17 1.25
CA ARG A 249 -0.26 -4.25 1.05
C ARG A 249 0.80 -3.86 0.03
N GLU A 250 0.40 -3.23 -1.07
CA GLU A 250 1.35 -2.76 -2.09
C GLU A 250 2.27 -1.67 -1.54
N LEU A 251 1.75 -0.71 -0.79
CA LEU A 251 2.55 0.32 -0.12
C LEU A 251 3.51 -0.28 0.90
N SER A 252 3.06 -1.25 1.70
CA SER A 252 3.93 -1.99 2.63
C SER A 252 5.06 -2.68 1.88
N ARG A 253 4.75 -3.38 0.77
CA ARG A 253 5.77 -4.06 -0.05
C ARG A 253 6.79 -3.08 -0.61
N ARG A 254 6.35 -1.93 -1.14
CA ARG A 254 7.26 -0.89 -1.64
C ARG A 254 8.12 -0.29 -0.54
N ASN A 255 7.58 -0.12 0.65
CA ASN A 255 8.36 0.36 1.81
C ASN A 255 9.40 -0.66 2.24
N ASP A 256 9.06 -1.95 2.26
CA ASP A 256 10.01 -3.04 2.56
C ASP A 256 11.12 -3.14 1.51
N GLU A 257 10.77 -3.02 0.22
CA GLU A 257 11.71 -2.97 -0.90
C GLU A 257 12.66 -1.75 -0.78
N ALA A 258 12.12 -0.56 -0.47
CA ALA A 258 12.92 0.65 -0.27
C ALA A 258 13.85 0.54 0.95
N ALA A 259 13.38 -0.06 2.06
CA ALA A 259 14.19 -0.30 3.25
C ALA A 259 15.34 -1.27 2.96
N ALA A 260 15.09 -2.33 2.19
CA ALA A 260 16.12 -3.27 1.77
C ALA A 260 17.17 -2.60 0.87
N GLU A 261 16.76 -1.72 -0.05
CA GLU A 261 17.68 -0.96 -0.90
C GLU A 261 18.53 0.02 -0.10
N ILE A 262 17.94 0.73 0.87
CA ILE A 262 18.70 1.60 1.79
C ILE A 262 19.76 0.79 2.53
N ALA A 263 19.40 -0.37 3.09
CA ALA A 263 20.35 -1.23 3.80
C ALA A 263 21.48 -1.72 2.89
N ARG A 264 21.18 -2.02 1.61
CA ARG A 264 22.19 -2.38 0.62
C ARG A 264 23.14 -1.24 0.32
N LEU A 265 22.63 -0.04 0.07
CA LEU A 265 23.44 1.16 -0.19
C LEU A 265 24.31 1.54 1.02
N GLU A 266 23.81 1.34 2.24
CA GLU A 266 24.60 1.52 3.47
C GLU A 266 25.76 0.52 3.54
N SER A 267 25.51 -0.76 3.24
CA SER A 267 26.55 -1.78 3.18
C SER A 267 27.61 -1.48 2.10
N GLU A 268 27.19 -1.02 0.92
CA GLU A 268 28.11 -0.59 -0.15
C GLU A 268 28.95 0.63 0.27
N ARG A 269 28.32 1.61 0.93
CA ARG A 269 29.02 2.80 1.46
C ARG A 269 30.06 2.42 2.49
N ASP A 270 29.71 1.53 3.41
CA ASP A 270 30.62 1.09 4.48
C ASP A 270 31.78 0.26 3.90
N GLY A 271 31.52 -0.60 2.91
CA GLY A 271 32.56 -1.30 2.16
C GLY A 271 33.53 -0.36 1.42
N LEU A 272 33.00 0.70 0.79
CA LEU A 272 33.82 1.74 0.16
C LEU A 272 34.65 2.53 1.19
N ALA A 273 34.08 2.82 2.37
CA ALA A 273 34.79 3.50 3.45
C ALA A 273 35.95 2.63 3.98
N GLU A 274 35.74 1.33 4.13
CA GLU A 274 36.79 0.38 4.51
C GLU A 274 37.88 0.24 3.44
N SER A 275 37.50 0.20 2.15
CA SER A 275 38.47 0.21 1.05
C SER A 275 39.34 1.45 1.10
N ARG A 276 38.74 2.65 1.19
CA ARG A 276 39.49 3.92 1.31
C ARG A 276 40.38 3.96 2.54
N ARG A 277 39.97 3.34 3.65
CA ARG A 277 40.80 3.24 4.86
C ARG A 277 42.01 2.34 4.61
N ARG A 278 41.84 1.20 3.92
CA ARG A 278 42.94 0.33 3.51
C ARG A 278 43.91 1.04 2.58
N ASP A 279 43.41 1.70 1.53
CA ASP A 279 44.24 2.44 0.57
C ASP A 279 45.09 3.52 1.27
N ARG A 280 44.51 4.24 2.25
CA ARG A 280 45.25 5.22 3.06
C ARG A 280 46.34 4.57 3.90
N LEU A 281 46.06 3.41 4.50
CA LEU A 281 47.05 2.67 5.29
C LEU A 281 48.17 2.15 4.40
N GLU A 282 47.86 1.60 3.23
CA GLU A 282 48.85 1.16 2.25
C GLU A 282 49.71 2.33 1.74
N PHE A 283 49.08 3.45 1.40
CA PHE A 283 49.79 4.65 0.96
C PHE A 283 50.72 5.21 2.06
N SER A 284 50.25 5.30 3.31
CA SER A 284 51.09 5.74 4.43
C SER A 284 52.24 4.77 4.74
N ALA A 285 52.02 3.46 4.59
CA ALA A 285 53.08 2.46 4.71
C ALA A 285 54.11 2.60 3.57
N PHE A 286 53.66 2.89 2.35
CA PHE A 286 54.52 3.18 1.21
C PHE A 286 55.37 4.43 1.44
N GLU A 287 54.76 5.54 1.89
CA GLU A 287 55.51 6.77 2.24
C GLU A 287 56.56 6.51 3.32
N ALA A 288 56.22 5.73 4.34
CA ALA A 288 57.16 5.40 5.42
C ALA A 288 58.36 4.58 4.91
N ARG A 289 58.13 3.64 3.99
CA ARG A 289 59.21 2.86 3.34
C ARG A 289 60.10 3.75 2.48
N SER A 290 59.52 4.62 1.64
CA SER A 290 60.28 5.56 0.81
C SER A 290 61.15 6.49 1.65
N ARG A 291 60.61 7.05 2.74
CA ARG A 291 61.40 7.89 3.67
C ARG A 291 62.50 7.12 4.37
N ALA A 292 62.25 5.87 4.76
CA ALA A 292 63.27 5.02 5.37
C ALA A 292 64.40 4.67 4.37
N GLU A 293 64.07 4.41 3.11
CA GLU A 293 65.03 4.18 2.04
C GLU A 293 65.86 5.43 1.74
N GLU A 294 65.23 6.61 1.64
CA GLU A 294 65.93 7.89 1.47
C GLU A 294 66.87 8.18 2.65
N ALA A 295 66.41 7.96 3.89
CA ALA A 295 67.24 8.11 5.07
C ALA A 295 68.42 7.14 5.08
N ALA A 296 68.21 5.89 4.66
CA ALA A 296 69.29 4.90 4.53
C ALA A 296 70.31 5.30 3.44
N ARG A 297 69.85 5.82 2.30
CA ARG A 297 70.72 6.36 1.24
C ARG A 297 71.55 7.54 1.73
N LEU A 298 70.94 8.49 2.45
CA LEU A 298 71.64 9.63 3.05
C LEU A 298 72.67 9.18 4.10
N ALA A 299 72.31 8.22 4.97
CA ALA A 299 73.22 7.68 5.97
C ALA A 299 74.43 6.97 5.33
N LEU A 300 74.20 6.22 4.25
CA LEU A 300 75.26 5.57 3.48
C LEU A 300 76.18 6.62 2.83
N ARG A 301 75.61 7.64 2.19
CA ARG A 301 76.37 8.74 1.58
C ARG A 301 77.26 9.44 2.62
N ASN A 302 76.71 9.82 3.77
CA ASN A 302 77.47 10.45 4.84
C ASN A 302 78.61 9.55 5.36
N ARG A 303 78.41 8.23 5.37
CA ARG A 303 79.43 7.27 5.81
C ARG A 303 80.57 7.15 4.80
N VAL A 304 80.27 7.15 3.51
CA VAL A 304 81.28 7.18 2.43
C VAL A 304 82.08 8.48 2.49
N GLU A 305 81.39 9.62 2.62
CA GLU A 305 82.01 10.94 2.75
C GLU A 305 82.94 10.99 3.97
N ALA A 306 82.52 10.49 5.14
CA ALA A 306 83.37 10.40 6.33
C ALA A 306 84.58 9.45 6.18
N MET A 307 84.49 8.42 5.34
CA MET A 307 85.63 7.55 5.04
C MET A 307 86.65 8.24 4.11
N LEU A 308 86.18 9.09 3.19
CA LEU A 308 87.02 9.86 2.28
C LEU A 308 87.71 11.03 2.99
N ASP A 309 87.00 11.68 3.93
CA ASP A 309 87.49 12.87 4.63
C ASP A 309 88.46 12.55 5.77
N LYS A 310 88.70 11.26 6.10
CA LYS A 310 89.81 10.85 6.98
C LYS A 310 91.14 11.09 6.26
N PRO A 311 91.86 12.18 6.56
CA PRO A 311 93.16 12.41 5.96
C PRO A 311 94.10 11.36 6.56
N GLY A 312 95.03 10.85 5.75
CA GLY A 312 96.04 9.92 6.21
C GLY A 312 96.93 10.53 7.30
N GLU A 313 96.48 10.51 8.55
CA GLU A 313 97.35 10.57 9.72
C GLU A 313 98.01 9.20 9.85
N THR A 314 98.99 8.96 8.97
CA THR A 314 100.06 8.00 9.22
C THR A 314 100.86 8.49 10.42
N GLU A 315 100.35 8.22 11.63
CA GLU A 315 101.15 8.24 12.85
C GLU A 315 102.27 7.21 12.66
N ARG A 316 103.50 7.72 12.53
CA ARG A 316 104.73 6.93 12.53
C ARG A 316 104.93 6.35 13.94
N GLY A 317 104.26 5.24 14.22
CA GLY A 317 104.47 4.41 15.39
C GLY A 317 104.69 2.97 14.97
N THR A 318 105.85 2.40 15.29
CA THR A 318 106.26 1.03 14.98
C THR A 318 105.25 0.00 15.50
N GLY A 319 104.38 -0.45 14.61
CA GLY A 319 103.38 -1.50 14.81
C GLY A 319 102.74 -1.88 13.47
N SER A 320 103.56 -2.16 12.45
CA SER A 320 103.13 -2.17 11.03
C SER A 320 102.17 -3.29 10.65
N ASP A 321 102.06 -4.36 11.42
CA ASP A 321 101.23 -5.50 11.01
C ASP A 321 99.77 -5.35 11.45
N GLN A 322 99.50 -4.63 12.54
CA GLN A 322 98.14 -4.47 13.06
C GLN A 322 97.35 -3.37 12.33
N ALA A 323 98.02 -2.27 11.95
CA ALA A 323 97.41 -1.21 11.13
C ALA A 323 97.17 -1.66 9.67
N ALA A 324 98.06 -2.49 9.12
CA ALA A 324 97.86 -3.12 7.81
C ALA A 324 96.72 -4.16 7.82
N LEU A 325 96.52 -4.86 8.94
CA LEU A 325 95.37 -5.75 9.14
C LEU A 325 94.06 -4.95 9.27
N GLY A 326 94.05 -3.85 10.02
CA GLY A 326 92.87 -2.97 10.16
C GLY A 326 92.40 -2.40 8.82
N THR A 327 93.31 -1.78 8.07
CA THR A 327 93.00 -1.27 6.72
C THR A 327 92.54 -2.35 5.75
N ARG A 328 93.07 -3.58 5.86
CA ARG A 328 92.60 -4.72 5.05
C ARG A 328 91.20 -5.19 5.44
N ILE A 329 90.86 -5.17 6.73
CA ILE A 329 89.52 -5.52 7.21
C ILE A 329 88.51 -4.47 6.75
N ASP A 330 88.83 -3.18 6.92
CA ASP A 330 87.99 -2.06 6.48
C ASP A 330 87.75 -2.11 4.96
N LEU A 331 88.78 -2.48 4.19
CA LEU A 331 88.67 -2.68 2.75
C LEU A 331 87.73 -3.82 2.37
N MET A 332 87.90 -4.98 2.99
CA MET A 332 87.06 -6.14 2.72
C MET A 332 85.61 -5.83 3.10
N GLN A 333 85.41 -5.04 4.15
CA GLN A 333 84.09 -4.57 4.55
C GLN A 333 83.49 -3.61 3.52
N ALA A 334 84.24 -2.64 3.00
CA ALA A 334 83.79 -1.76 1.92
C ALA A 334 83.43 -2.53 0.63
N LYS A 335 84.23 -3.54 0.26
CA LYS A 335 83.94 -4.42 -0.90
C LYS A 335 82.64 -5.21 -0.70
N VAL A 336 82.39 -5.72 0.51
CA VAL A 336 81.15 -6.43 0.83
C VAL A 336 79.95 -5.48 0.83
N GLU A 337 80.10 -4.26 1.35
CA GLU A 337 79.04 -3.25 1.35
C GLU A 337 78.71 -2.78 -0.07
N ALA A 338 79.72 -2.54 -0.93
CA ALA A 338 79.51 -2.22 -2.34
C ALA A 338 78.76 -3.35 -3.06
N ARG A 339 79.17 -4.61 -2.87
CA ARG A 339 78.45 -5.78 -3.42
C ARG A 339 77.00 -5.84 -2.94
N ARG A 340 76.73 -5.50 -1.68
CA ARG A 340 75.38 -5.48 -1.13
C ARG A 340 74.51 -4.39 -1.75
N ILE A 341 75.07 -3.21 -2.04
CA ILE A 341 74.36 -2.10 -2.70
C ILE A 341 74.03 -2.47 -4.15
N ILE A 342 75.00 -3.06 -4.87
CA ILE A 342 74.81 -3.46 -6.28
C ILE A 342 73.83 -4.65 -6.39
N ALA A 343 73.80 -5.52 -5.39
CA ALA A 343 72.85 -6.62 -5.32
C ALA A 343 71.42 -6.18 -4.90
N ALA A 344 71.21 -4.92 -4.52
CA ALA A 344 69.87 -4.41 -4.24
C ALA A 344 69.03 -4.36 -5.51
N GLU A 345 67.77 -4.77 -5.39
CA GLU A 345 66.81 -4.99 -6.49
C GLU A 345 66.71 -3.84 -7.51
N PRO A 346 66.70 -2.54 -7.13
CA PRO A 346 66.64 -1.46 -8.12
C PRO A 346 67.87 -1.37 -9.03
N VAL A 347 69.08 -1.64 -8.52
CA VAL A 347 70.31 -1.60 -9.32
C VAL A 347 70.42 -2.81 -10.22
N ARG A 348 69.95 -3.98 -9.74
CA ARG A 348 69.97 -5.23 -10.48
C ARG A 348 68.97 -5.24 -11.64
N SER A 349 67.80 -4.61 -11.49
CA SER A 349 66.83 -4.51 -12.59
C SER A 349 67.28 -3.52 -13.67
N GLU A 350 68.00 -2.46 -13.28
CA GLU A 350 68.46 -1.41 -14.20
C GLU A 350 69.77 -1.81 -14.92
N TYR A 351 70.65 -2.60 -14.28
CA TYR A 351 71.93 -3.03 -14.84
C TYR A 351 72.25 -4.51 -14.54
N PRO A 352 71.69 -5.46 -15.31
CA PRO A 352 71.83 -6.89 -15.03
C PRO A 352 73.28 -7.40 -15.10
N ASP A 353 74.14 -6.76 -15.91
CA ASP A 353 75.53 -7.18 -16.12
C ASP A 353 76.54 -6.48 -15.19
N LEU A 354 76.11 -5.47 -14.43
CA LEU A 354 77.01 -4.63 -13.63
C LEU A 354 77.70 -5.44 -12.52
N ALA A 355 76.96 -6.36 -11.90
CA ALA A 355 77.49 -7.23 -10.86
C ALA A 355 78.62 -8.13 -11.41
N GLU A 356 78.43 -8.69 -12.62
CA GLU A 356 79.43 -9.57 -13.25
C GLU A 356 80.67 -8.78 -13.70
N ARG A 357 80.48 -7.57 -14.24
CA ARG A 357 81.60 -6.69 -14.63
C ARG A 357 82.44 -6.26 -13.44
N LEU A 358 81.81 -5.93 -12.32
CA LEU A 358 82.52 -5.58 -11.08
C LEU A 358 83.23 -6.79 -10.48
N ASP A 359 82.64 -7.98 -10.52
CA ASP A 359 83.33 -9.18 -10.08
C ASP A 359 84.55 -9.50 -10.94
N ARG A 360 84.43 -9.33 -12.26
CA ARG A 360 85.56 -9.49 -13.19
C ARG A 360 86.64 -8.44 -12.95
N PHE A 361 86.23 -7.20 -12.70
CA PHE A 361 87.15 -6.13 -12.33
C PHE A 361 87.87 -6.46 -11.02
N PHE A 362 87.14 -6.87 -9.97
CA PHE A 362 87.77 -7.24 -8.70
C PHE A 362 88.74 -8.41 -8.86
N LEU A 363 88.40 -9.44 -9.64
CA LEU A 363 89.29 -10.57 -9.93
C LEU A 363 90.57 -10.12 -10.65
N TYR A 364 90.42 -9.31 -11.71
CA TYR A 364 91.55 -8.78 -12.48
C TYR A 364 92.46 -7.92 -11.59
N SER A 365 91.84 -7.05 -10.81
CA SER A 365 92.50 -6.18 -9.85
C SER A 365 93.24 -7.00 -8.76
N GLU A 366 92.66 -8.09 -8.26
CA GLU A 366 93.28 -8.93 -7.22
C GLU A 366 94.52 -9.70 -7.74
N GLU A 367 94.55 -10.03 -9.03
CA GLU A 367 95.73 -10.58 -9.71
C GLU A 367 96.82 -9.53 -9.95
N GLU A 368 96.46 -8.36 -10.46
CA GLU A 368 97.40 -7.26 -10.74
C GLU A 368 97.99 -6.63 -9.45
N TYR A 369 97.22 -6.64 -8.36
CA TYR A 369 97.59 -6.10 -7.04
C TYR A 369 98.28 -7.09 -6.09
N ARG A 370 98.56 -8.32 -6.54
CA ARG A 370 99.60 -9.16 -5.90
C ARG A 370 101.02 -8.65 -6.21
N THR A 371 101.18 -7.86 -7.28
CA THR A 371 102.49 -7.42 -7.79
C THR A 371 102.79 -5.92 -7.64
N ALA A 372 101.78 -5.05 -7.43
CA ALA A 372 101.97 -3.61 -7.19
C ALA A 372 101.28 -3.15 -5.89
N GLY A 373 101.89 -2.20 -5.17
CA GLY A 373 101.53 -1.79 -3.81
C GLY A 373 100.04 -1.50 -3.56
N ARG A 374 99.51 -2.17 -2.53
CA ARG A 374 98.09 -2.37 -2.16
C ARG A 374 97.28 -1.13 -1.71
N LEU A 375 97.69 0.10 -2.01
CA LEU A 375 96.99 1.31 -1.53
C LEU A 375 96.41 2.22 -2.64
N ALA A 376 96.93 2.16 -3.88
CA ALA A 376 96.51 3.08 -4.94
C ALA A 376 95.15 2.71 -5.58
N GLY A 377 94.96 1.44 -5.96
CA GLY A 377 93.75 1.02 -6.70
C GLY A 377 92.44 1.11 -5.90
N ILE A 378 92.53 1.20 -4.58
CA ILE A 378 91.35 1.30 -3.71
C ILE A 378 90.88 2.74 -3.58
N ALA A 379 91.82 3.70 -3.52
CA ALA A 379 91.49 5.12 -3.54
C ALA A 379 90.79 5.48 -4.86
N GLU A 380 91.15 4.82 -5.96
CA GLU A 380 90.50 4.97 -7.26
C GLU A 380 89.08 4.40 -7.28
N ILE A 381 88.84 3.22 -6.68
CA ILE A 381 87.48 2.65 -6.57
C ILE A 381 86.59 3.50 -5.65
N ALA A 382 87.13 4.03 -4.56
CA ALA A 382 86.39 4.94 -3.69
C ALA A 382 86.01 6.24 -4.42
N ALA A 383 86.95 6.82 -5.18
CA ALA A 383 86.68 7.99 -6.02
C ALA A 383 85.66 7.70 -7.14
N LEU A 384 85.67 6.50 -7.71
CA LEU A 384 84.70 6.03 -8.70
C LEU A 384 83.29 5.96 -8.10
N ILE A 385 83.14 5.36 -6.91
CA ILE A 385 81.86 5.25 -6.21
C ILE A 385 81.32 6.64 -5.87
N ASP A 386 82.19 7.56 -5.47
CA ASP A 386 81.79 8.92 -5.11
C ASP A 386 81.37 9.76 -6.33
N ALA A 387 82.04 9.60 -7.47
CA ALA A 387 81.64 10.22 -8.75
C ALA A 387 80.27 9.73 -9.23
N ILE A 388 80.02 8.42 -9.12
CA ILE A 388 78.73 7.79 -9.46
C ILE A 388 77.62 8.26 -8.52
N ALA A 389 77.88 8.29 -7.21
CA ALA A 389 76.91 8.73 -6.22
C ALA A 389 76.57 10.23 -6.33
N ALA A 390 77.52 11.06 -6.79
CA ALA A 390 77.36 12.50 -6.94
C ALA A 390 76.93 12.96 -8.35
N ARG A 391 76.83 12.07 -9.33
CA ARG A 391 76.65 12.40 -10.77
C ARG A 391 77.62 13.49 -11.26
N ARG A 392 78.90 13.42 -10.87
CA ARG A 392 79.94 14.37 -11.28
C ARG A 392 80.94 13.69 -12.21
N ALA A 393 81.36 14.40 -13.26
CA ALA A 393 82.46 13.94 -14.12
C ALA A 393 83.77 13.81 -13.32
N PRO A 394 84.54 12.72 -13.48
CA PRO A 394 85.80 12.52 -12.77
C PRO A 394 86.83 13.55 -13.24
N GLN A 395 87.51 14.21 -12.30
CA GLN A 395 88.59 15.15 -12.61
C GLN A 395 89.81 14.38 -13.15
N GLU A 396 90.36 14.85 -14.27
CA GLU A 396 91.59 14.34 -14.89
C GLU A 396 92.77 14.43 -13.92
N ARG A 397 93.15 13.31 -13.29
CA ARG A 397 94.46 13.13 -12.64
C ARG A 397 95.28 12.17 -13.48
N GLU A 398 96.54 12.54 -13.71
CA GLU A 398 97.52 11.96 -14.64
C GLU A 398 98.03 10.54 -14.28
N ALA A 399 97.33 9.80 -13.43
CA ALA A 399 97.70 8.45 -13.00
C ALA A 399 96.54 7.46 -13.15
N TYR A 400 95.81 7.54 -14.26
CA TYR A 400 94.83 6.52 -14.59
C TYR A 400 95.48 5.42 -15.41
N ASP A 401 95.33 4.18 -14.96
CA ASP A 401 95.64 3.00 -15.78
C ASP A 401 94.83 3.11 -17.09
N PRO A 402 95.47 3.12 -18.27
CA PRO A 402 94.78 3.21 -19.55
C PRO A 402 93.75 2.09 -19.77
N ALA A 403 93.86 0.96 -19.04
CA ALA A 403 92.87 -0.11 -19.07
C ALA A 403 91.53 0.26 -18.40
N LEU A 404 91.55 1.19 -17.43
CA LEU A 404 90.37 1.64 -16.68
C LEU A 404 89.55 2.71 -17.41
N ARG A 405 90.21 3.49 -18.26
CA ARG A 405 89.60 4.59 -19.02
C ARG A 405 88.33 4.19 -19.81
N PRO A 406 88.32 3.12 -20.64
CA PRO A 406 87.12 2.76 -21.39
C PRO A 406 85.96 2.30 -20.49
N ILE A 407 86.24 1.70 -19.33
CA ILE A 407 85.22 1.27 -18.37
C ILE A 407 84.57 2.49 -17.69
N LEU A 408 85.39 3.49 -17.35
CA LEU A 408 84.96 4.77 -16.81
C LEU A 408 84.13 5.60 -17.78
N GLU A 409 84.58 5.70 -19.04
CA GLU A 409 83.83 6.36 -20.12
C GLU A 409 82.48 5.65 -20.34
N SER A 410 82.45 4.31 -20.32
CA SER A 410 81.20 3.52 -20.40
C SER A 410 80.26 3.82 -19.22
N LEU A 411 80.78 3.96 -18.00
CA LEU A 411 79.98 4.23 -16.80
C LEU A 411 79.45 5.66 -16.74
N LEU A 412 80.17 6.63 -17.31
CA LEU A 412 79.72 8.02 -17.43
C LEU A 412 78.67 8.21 -18.51
N GLU A 413 78.82 7.57 -19.68
CA GLU A 413 77.79 7.55 -20.73
C GLU A 413 76.47 6.90 -20.27
N LEU A 414 76.50 6.08 -19.21
CA LEU A 414 75.32 5.43 -18.62
C LEU A 414 74.63 6.27 -17.52
N LEU A 415 75.26 7.35 -17.04
CA LEU A 415 74.75 8.21 -15.96
C LEU A 415 74.25 9.58 -16.42
N GLU A 416 74.60 9.98 -17.65
CA GLU A 416 73.88 11.00 -18.44
C GLU A 416 72.63 10.40 -19.08
#